data_AF-A0A925AQU7-F1
#
_entry.id   AF-A0A925AQU7-F1
#
_cell.length_a   1.000
_cell.length_b   1.000
_cell.length_c   1.000
_cell.angle_alpha   90.00
_cell.angle_beta   90.00
_cell.angle_gamma   90.00
#
_symmetry.space_group_name_H-M   'P 1'
#
loop_
_entity.id
_entity.type
_entity.pdbx_description
1 polymer ?
#
loop_
_entity_poly.entity_id
_entity_poly.type
_entity_poly.pdbx_seq_one_letter_code
_entity_poly.pdbx_strand_id
1 'polypeptide(L)'
;MTNTHNSLAHLVPLGILLATFAALMILTFLTVAATWVDLGVFNIWLALWIAVIKGALVAMYFMHLRWDSPFNGIILIAALFFVAIFVGIVVLDSREYKVNYEPPRQGVAQIRR
;
A
#
# COMPACT_ATOMS: atom_id res chain seq x y z
N MET A 1 -24.33 13.22 45.43
CA MET A 1 -23.97 14.00 44.21
C MET A 1 -23.17 13.08 43.30
N THR A 2 -23.83 12.53 42.29
CA THR A 2 -23.27 11.50 41.38
C THR A 2 -22.42 12.15 40.30
N ASN A 3 -21.10 12.15 40.48
CA ASN A 3 -20.17 12.53 39.41
C ASN A 3 -19.95 11.31 38.50
N THR A 4 -20.79 11.15 37.48
CA THR A 4 -20.58 10.16 36.41
C THR A 4 -19.47 10.61 35.49
N HIS A 5 -18.26 10.11 35.74
CA HIS A 5 -17.10 10.16 34.86
C HIS A 5 -17.36 9.38 33.57
N ASN A 6 -17.91 10.01 32.54
CA ASN A 6 -17.96 9.47 31.17
C ASN A 6 -17.29 10.42 30.18
N SER A 7 -16.07 10.85 30.48
CA SER A 7 -15.11 11.42 29.54
C SER A 7 -14.45 10.35 28.65
N LEU A 8 -15.20 9.30 28.29
CA LEU A 8 -14.73 8.06 27.63
C LEU A 8 -15.02 8.01 26.12
N ALA A 9 -15.26 9.14 25.45
CA ALA A 9 -15.67 9.12 24.04
C ALA A 9 -15.05 10.24 23.18
N HIS A 10 -13.76 10.54 23.35
CA HIS A 10 -12.99 11.22 22.30
C HIS A 10 -12.61 10.22 21.18
N LEU A 11 -13.58 9.41 20.76
CA LEU A 11 -13.52 8.59 19.56
C LEU A 11 -13.79 9.52 18.39
N VAL A 12 -12.98 9.44 17.34
CA VAL A 12 -13.24 10.17 16.09
C VAL A 12 -14.71 10.00 15.72
N PRO A 13 -15.43 11.11 15.46
CA PRO A 13 -16.85 11.00 15.15
C PRO A 13 -17.02 10.03 13.98
N LEU A 14 -17.90 9.04 14.15
CA LEU A 14 -18.14 7.98 13.16
C LEU A 14 -18.45 8.55 11.76
N GLY A 15 -19.00 9.76 11.71
CA GLY A 15 -19.23 10.50 10.46
C GLY A 15 -17.97 10.76 9.64
N ILE A 16 -16.82 11.04 10.27
CA ILE A 16 -15.54 11.22 9.56
C ILE A 16 -15.09 9.90 8.95
N LEU A 17 -15.19 8.80 9.70
CA LEU A 17 -14.81 7.46 9.21
C LEU A 17 -15.69 7.04 8.03
N LEU A 18 -17.00 7.27 8.13
CA LEU A 18 -17.95 6.99 7.05
C LEU A 18 -17.72 7.88 5.82
N ALA A 19 -17.37 9.16 6.01
CA ALA A 19 -17.02 10.05 4.91
C ALA A 19 -15.73 9.60 4.20
N THR A 20 -14.67 9.25 4.95
CA THR A 20 -13.44 8.70 4.39
C THR A 20 -13.72 7.38 3.68
N PHE A 21 -14.55 6.50 4.25
CA PHE A 21 -14.95 5.25 3.61
C PHE A 21 -15.66 5.48 2.27
N ALA A 22 -16.60 6.42 2.20
CA ALA A 22 -17.25 6.79 0.95
C ALA A 22 -16.25 7.34 -0.08
N ALA A 23 -15.31 8.19 0.33
CA ALA A 23 -14.25 8.70 -0.55
C ALA A 23 -13.35 7.57 -1.08
N LEU A 24 -13.00 6.59 -0.24
CA LEU A 24 -12.22 5.41 -0.64
C LEU A 24 -12.98 4.51 -1.61
N MET A 25 -14.30 4.35 -1.42
CA MET A 25 -15.16 3.61 -2.35
C MET A 25 -15.17 4.28 -3.72
N ILE A 26 -15.34 5.61 -3.78
CA ILE A 26 -15.29 6.38 -5.04
C ILE A 26 -13.94 6.19 -5.73
N LEU A 27 -12.83 6.32 -5.01
CA LEU A 27 -11.49 6.11 -5.58
C LEU A 27 -11.28 4.68 -6.08
N THR A 28 -11.91 3.70 -5.44
CA THR A 28 -11.84 2.30 -5.87
C THR A 28 -12.61 2.08 -7.17
N PHE A 29 -13.83 2.64 -7.27
CA PHE A 29 -14.57 2.64 -8.54
C PHE A 29 -13.79 3.35 -9.65
N LEU A 30 -13.14 4.47 -9.34
CA LEU A 30 -12.29 5.18 -10.30
C LEU A 30 -11.11 4.32 -10.76
N THR A 31 -10.53 3.50 -9.88
CA THR A 31 -9.45 2.58 -10.24
C THR A 31 -9.94 1.48 -11.19
N VAL A 32 -11.14 0.93 -10.93
CA VAL A 32 -11.76 -0.06 -11.83
C VAL A 32 -12.15 0.59 -13.17
N ALA A 33 -12.67 1.82 -13.15
CA ALA A 33 -12.97 2.56 -14.38
C ALA A 33 -11.69 2.87 -15.17
N ALA A 34 -10.58 3.18 -14.50
CA ALA A 34 -9.29 3.41 -15.15
C ALA A 34 -8.79 2.17 -15.91
N THR A 35 -9.08 0.95 -15.43
CA THR A 35 -8.70 -0.27 -16.18
C THR A 35 -9.51 -0.48 -17.45
N TRP A 36 -10.64 0.21 -17.63
CA TRP A 36 -11.47 0.12 -18.83
C TRP A 36 -11.01 1.09 -19.92
N VAL A 37 -10.17 2.08 -19.57
CA VAL A 37 -9.62 3.05 -20.51
C VAL A 37 -8.21 2.61 -20.90
N ASP A 38 -8.02 2.20 -22.16
CA ASP A 38 -6.73 1.73 -22.63
C ASP A 38 -5.85 2.91 -23.08
N LEU A 39 -5.07 3.43 -22.13
CA LEU A 39 -4.10 4.52 -22.35
C LEU A 39 -2.70 3.99 -22.69
N GLY A 40 -2.56 2.68 -22.93
CA GLY A 40 -1.27 2.02 -23.15
C GLY A 40 -0.33 2.18 -21.95
N VAL A 41 0.87 2.69 -22.20
CA VAL A 41 1.93 2.86 -21.18
C VAL A 41 1.50 3.80 -20.03
N PHE A 42 0.61 4.77 -20.30
CA PHE A 42 0.13 5.71 -19.28
C PHE A 42 -0.84 5.07 -18.27
N ASN A 43 -1.43 3.91 -18.57
CA ASN A 43 -2.37 3.26 -17.67
C ASN A 43 -1.71 2.88 -16.33
N ILE A 44 -0.47 2.40 -16.38
CA ILE A 44 0.31 2.04 -15.17
C ILE A 44 0.58 3.28 -14.31
N TRP A 45 0.97 4.38 -14.94
CA TRP A 45 1.22 5.65 -14.25
C TRP A 45 -0.04 6.20 -13.60
N LEU A 46 -1.17 6.14 -14.29
CA LEU A 46 -2.47 6.55 -13.76
C LEU A 46 -2.91 5.67 -12.58
N ALA A 47 -2.78 4.35 -12.71
CA ALA A 47 -3.11 3.39 -11.66
C ALA A 47 -2.26 3.60 -10.39
N LEU A 48 -0.95 3.82 -10.56
CA LEU A 48 -0.03 4.14 -9.45
C LEU A 48 -0.41 5.46 -8.77
N TRP A 49 -0.74 6.50 -9.54
CA TRP A 49 -1.17 7.78 -9.00
C TRP A 49 -2.42 7.65 -8.13
N ILE A 50 -3.45 6.95 -8.63
CA ILE A 50 -4.69 6.72 -7.88
C ILE A 50 -4.40 5.89 -6.61
N ALA A 51 -3.52 4.88 -6.71
CA ALA A 51 -3.12 4.07 -5.57
C ALA A 51 -2.43 4.90 -4.47
N VAL A 52 -1.54 5.82 -4.83
CA VAL A 52 -0.87 6.73 -3.87
C VAL A 52 -1.88 7.63 -3.16
N ILE A 53 -2.81 8.24 -3.89
CA ILE A 53 -3.85 9.09 -3.29
C ILE A 53 -4.72 8.27 -2.33
N LYS A 54 -5.12 7.05 -2.72
CA LYS A 54 -5.89 6.14 -1.87
C LYS A 54 -5.13 5.84 -0.57
N GLY A 55 -3.86 5.48 -0.68
CA GLY A 55 -2.99 5.20 0.46
C GLY A 55 -2.82 6.41 1.38
N ALA A 56 -2.66 7.61 0.82
CA ALA A 56 -2.55 8.84 1.58
C ALA A 56 -3.83 9.16 2.38
N LEU A 57 -5.01 8.95 1.80
CA LEU A 57 -6.28 9.08 2.53
C LEU A 57 -6.36 8.09 3.71
N VAL A 58 -5.99 6.84 3.49
CA VAL A 58 -5.98 5.83 4.56
C VAL A 58 -5.02 6.23 5.67
N ALA A 59 -3.79 6.63 5.33
CA ALA A 59 -2.80 7.08 6.32
C ALA A 59 -3.28 8.30 7.10
N MET A 60 -3.83 9.32 6.42
CA MET A 60 -4.23 10.56 7.08
C MET A 60 -5.41 10.39 8.04
N TYR A 61 -6.40 9.58 7.67
CA TYR A 61 -7.66 9.46 8.41
C TYR A 61 -7.77 8.18 9.27
N PHE A 62 -7.42 7.00 8.73
CA PHE A 62 -7.54 5.73 9.47
C PHE A 62 -6.34 5.44 10.37
N MET A 63 -5.13 5.84 9.98
CA MET A 63 -3.96 5.80 10.88
C MET A 63 -3.89 7.02 11.81
N HIS A 64 -4.96 7.81 11.81
CA HIS A 64 -5.15 8.92 12.73
C HIS A 64 -4.11 10.04 12.63
N LEU A 65 -3.30 10.05 11.56
CA LEU A 65 -2.16 10.96 11.40
C LEU A 65 -2.51 12.44 11.47
N ARG A 66 -3.75 12.79 11.08
CA ARG A 66 -4.24 14.17 11.09
C ARG A 66 -4.59 14.69 12.49
N TRP A 67 -4.94 13.80 13.42
CA TRP A 67 -5.47 14.13 14.75
C TRP A 67 -4.58 13.64 15.90
N ASP A 68 -3.72 12.66 15.64
CA ASP A 68 -2.82 12.07 16.61
C ASP A 68 -1.41 12.68 16.52
N SER A 69 -0.52 12.28 17.43
CA SER A 69 0.86 12.76 17.50
C SER A 69 1.63 12.58 16.19
N PRO A 70 2.50 13.54 15.78
CA PRO A 70 3.32 13.44 14.57
C PRO A 70 4.26 12.22 14.57
N PHE A 71 4.45 11.58 15.72
CA PHE A 71 5.20 10.34 15.88
C PHE A 71 4.74 9.22 14.94
N ASN A 72 3.43 9.07 14.72
CA ASN A 72 2.90 8.02 13.85
C ASN A 72 3.30 8.26 12.37
N GLY A 73 3.48 9.52 11.98
CA GLY A 73 3.91 9.91 10.63
C GLY A 73 5.38 9.62 10.39
N ILE A 74 6.22 9.84 11.41
CA ILE A 74 7.64 9.51 11.36
C ILE A 74 7.83 8.00 11.21
N ILE A 75 7.07 7.20 11.98
CA ILE A 75 7.09 5.73 11.86
C ILE A 75 6.66 5.29 10.45
N LEU A 76 5.59 5.87 9.91
CA LEU A 76 5.12 5.54 8.56
C LEU A 76 6.18 5.84 7.49
N ILE A 77 6.82 7.01 7.55
CA ILE A 77 7.87 7.39 6.60
C ILE A 77 9.08 6.46 6.74
N ALA A 78 9.50 6.14 7.97
CA ALA A 78 10.58 5.20 8.22
C ALA A 78 10.26 3.80 7.67
N ALA A 79 9.03 3.31 7.90
CA ALA A 79 8.57 2.03 7.37
C ALA A 79 8.55 2.02 5.83
N LEU A 80 8.00 3.05 5.20
CA LEU A 80 8.00 3.20 3.74
C LEU A 80 9.42 3.28 3.16
N PHE A 81 10.33 3.97 3.85
CA PHE A 81 11.74 4.06 3.46
C PHE A 81 12.42 2.68 3.49
N PHE A 82 12.23 1.92 4.57
CA PHE A 82 12.76 0.55 4.66
C PHE A 82 12.14 -0.38 3.61
N VAL A 83 10.84 -0.28 3.36
CA VAL A 83 10.16 -1.05 2.30
C VAL A 83 10.74 -0.69 0.92
N ALA A 84 10.95 0.60 0.64
CA ALA A 84 11.52 1.04 -0.64
C ALA A 84 12.93 0.49 -0.85
N ILE A 85 13.78 0.51 0.18
CA ILE A 85 15.12 -0.10 0.13
C ILE A 85 15.01 -1.61 -0.08
N PHE A 86 14.17 -2.30 0.68
CA PHE A 86 14.00 -3.75 0.58
C PHE A 86 13.54 -4.17 -0.81
N VAL A 87 12.50 -3.53 -1.35
CA VAL A 87 12.02 -3.76 -2.71
C VAL A 87 13.11 -3.47 -3.73
N GLY A 88 13.86 -2.37 -3.56
CA GLY A 88 14.99 -2.03 -4.42
C GLY A 88 16.05 -3.14 -4.47
N ILE A 89 16.47 -3.64 -3.30
CA ILE A 89 17.45 -4.73 -3.19
C ILE A 89 16.91 -6.01 -3.83
N VAL A 90 15.67 -6.41 -3.52
CA VAL A 90 15.06 -7.62 -4.10
C VAL A 90 14.97 -7.55 -5.62
N VAL A 91 14.64 -6.38 -6.17
CA VAL A 91 14.60 -6.17 -7.63
C VAL A 91 16.00 -6.22 -8.23
N LEU A 92 17.01 -5.65 -7.58
CA LEU A 92 18.40 -5.72 -8.03
C LEU A 92 18.91 -7.17 -8.03
N ASP A 93 18.67 -7.89 -6.94
CA ASP A 93 19.03 -9.30 -6.79
C ASP A 93 18.35 -10.19 -7.86
N SER A 94 17.03 -10.02 -8.04
CA SER A 94 16.26 -10.76 -9.05
C SER A 94 16.73 -10.51 -10.48
N ARG A 95 17.28 -9.32 -10.77
CA ARG A 95 17.85 -9.00 -12.09
C ARG A 95 19.17 -9.73 -12.30
N GLU A 96 20.04 -9.74 -11.30
CA GLU A 96 21.35 -10.40 -11.38
C GLU A 96 21.23 -11.94 -11.42
N TYR A 97 20.33 -12.52 -10.62
CA TYR A 97 20.07 -13.96 -10.62
C TYR A 97 19.71 -14.49 -12.01
N LYS A 98 18.90 -13.75 -12.77
CA LYS A 98 18.48 -14.15 -14.13
C LYS A 98 19.63 -14.10 -15.14
N VAL A 99 20.62 -13.24 -14.95
CA VAL A 99 21.79 -13.15 -15.84
C VAL A 99 22.70 -14.36 -15.68
N ASN A 100 22.84 -14.88 -14.46
CA ASN A 100 23.77 -15.96 -14.13
C ASN A 100 23.09 -17.32 -13.87
N TYR A 101 21.85 -17.50 -14.35
CA TYR A 101 21.10 -18.75 -14.15
C TYR A 101 21.60 -19.85 -15.08
N GLU A 102 22.45 -20.74 -14.57
CA GLU A 102 22.72 -22.03 -15.20
C GLU A 102 21.65 -23.04 -14.76
N PRO A 103 20.79 -23.55 -15.65
CA PRO A 103 19.85 -24.59 -15.27
C PRO A 103 20.62 -25.83 -14.82
N PRO A 104 20.13 -26.56 -13.79
CA PRO A 104 20.71 -27.84 -13.40
C PRO A 104 20.86 -28.72 -14.65
N ARG A 105 22.11 -29.15 -14.95
CA ARG A 105 22.37 -30.07 -16.07
C ARG A 105 21.42 -31.26 -15.92
N GLN A 106 20.46 -31.37 -16.83
CA GLN A 106 19.53 -32.50 -16.91
C GLN A 106 20.27 -33.74 -17.43
N GLY A 107 21.27 -34.21 -16.68
CA GLY A 107 22.15 -35.32 -17.05
C GLY A 107 21.83 -36.64 -16.35
N VAL A 108 20.83 -36.69 -15.47
CA VAL A 108 20.60 -37.86 -14.60
C VAL A 108 19.20 -38.48 -14.74
N ALA A 109 18.24 -37.80 -15.39
CA ALA A 109 16.89 -38.32 -15.60
C ALA A 109 16.74 -39.18 -16.87
N GLN A 110 17.72 -39.15 -17.78
CA GLN A 110 17.67 -39.81 -19.08
C GLN A 110 18.50 -41.12 -19.14
N ILE A 111 19.20 -41.50 -18.06
CA ILE A 111 20.12 -42.67 -18.05
C ILE A 111 19.43 -43.96 -17.55
N ARG A 112 18.14 -43.91 -17.20
CA ARG A 112 17.40 -45.08 -16.70
C ARG A 112 16.09 -45.29 -17.45
N ARG A 113 16.14 -45.70 -18.73
CA ARG A 113 15.15 -46.57 -19.38
C ARG A 113 15.79 -47.36 -20.50
#